data_AF-A0A920HUE8-F1
#
_entry.id   AF-A0A920HUE8-F1
#
_cell.length_a   1.000
_cell.length_b   1.000
_cell.length_c   1.000
_cell.angle_alpha   90.00
_cell.angle_beta   90.00
_cell.angle_gamma   90.00
#
_symmetry.space_group_name_H-M   'P 1'
#
loop_
_entity.id
_entity.type
_entity.pdbx_description
1 polymer ?
#
loop_
_entity_poly.entity_id
_entity_poly.type
_entity_poly.pdbx_seq_one_letter_code
_entity_poly.pdbx_strand_id
1 'polypeptide(L)' 'MNLKGICRIDFILKNKTPYVIEINTIPGMSQESIIPQQIKAAGIKMTEVITMSLSNANI' A
#
# COMPACT_ATOMS: atom_id res chain seq x y z
N MET A 1 7.65 -13.40 3.69
CA MET A 1 6.27 -13.35 3.14
C MET A 1 6.40 -13.06 1.65
N ASN A 2 5.90 -13.92 0.76
CA ASN A 2 6.03 -13.79 -0.69
C ASN A 2 4.94 -12.86 -1.25
N LEU A 3 4.92 -11.60 -0.77
CA LEU A 3 3.91 -10.61 -1.14
C LEU A 3 4.20 -10.07 -2.56
N LYS A 4 3.15 -9.95 -3.37
CA LYS A 4 3.18 -9.42 -4.73
C LYS A 4 2.05 -8.43 -4.95
N GLY A 5 2.21 -7.52 -5.90
CA GLY A 5 1.24 -6.46 -6.16
C GLY A 5 1.27 -5.36 -5.09
N ILE A 6 0.09 -4.92 -4.62
CA ILE A 6 -0.07 -3.87 -3.60
C ILE A 6 -0.56 -4.49 -2.30
N CYS A 7 0.11 -4.14 -1.20
CA CYS A 7 -0.36 -4.43 0.16
C CYS A 7 -0.23 -3.18 1.04
N ARG A 8 -1.07 -3.09 2.08
CA ARG A 8 -0.91 -2.08 3.15
C ARG A 8 -0.39 -2.78 4.40
N ILE A 9 0.73 -2.31 4.91
CA ILE A 9 1.31 -2.81 6.16
C ILE A 9 1.13 -1.73 7.21
N ASP A 10 0.39 -2.05 8.26
CA ASP A 10 0.08 -1.12 9.33
C ASP A 10 1.06 -1.33 10.49
N PHE A 11 1.57 -0.23 11.02
CA PHE A 11 2.56 -0.21 12.09
C PHE A 11 2.09 0.65 13.26
N ILE A 12 2.47 0.25 14.48
CA ILE A 12 2.46 1.12 15.65
C ILE A 12 3.90 1.49 16.03
N LEU A 13 4.14 2.76 16.32
CA LEU A 13 5.43 3.24 16.78
C LEU A 13 5.47 3.30 18.31
N LYS A 14 6.37 2.54 18.94
CA LYS A 14 6.62 2.61 20.39
C LYS A 14 8.09 2.90 20.62
N ASN A 15 8.39 4.01 21.31
CA ASN A 15 9.77 4.45 21.59
C ASN A 15 10.64 4.49 20.32
N LYS A 16 10.13 5.08 19.24
CA LYS A 16 10.78 5.14 17.91
C LYS A 16 11.03 3.78 17.23
N THR A 17 10.54 2.68 17.80
CA THR A 17 10.61 1.35 17.21
C THR A 17 9.27 1.00 16.56
N PRO A 18 9.22 0.69 15.24
CA PRO A 18 8.00 0.29 14.57
C PRO A 18 7.68 -1.19 14.85
N TYR A 19 6.40 -1.49 15.07
CA TYR A 19 5.88 -2.85 15.24
C TYR A 19 4.76 -3.08 14.23
N VAL A 20 4.86 -4.17 13.46
CA VAL A 20 3.80 -4.57 12.52
C VAL A 20 2.56 -4.97 13.31
N ILE A 21 1.40 -4.43 12.94
CA ILE A 21 0.10 -4.79 13.49
C ILE A 21 -0.59 -5.78 12.56
N GLU A 22 -0.72 -5.40 11.29
CA GLU A 22 -1.43 -6.18 10.28
C GLU A 22 -0.86 -5.97 8.87
N ILE A 23 -1.14 -6.93 8.00
CA ILE A 23 -0.84 -6.87 6.58
C ILE A 23 -2.13 -7.10 5.81
N ASN A 24 -2.59 -6.06 5.12
CA ASN A 24 -3.73 -6.12 4.23
C ASN A 24 -3.24 -6.43 2.81
N THR A 25 -3.39 -7.68 2.38
CA THR A 25 -2.98 -8.14 1.04
C THR A 25 -3.91 -7.63 -0.07
N ILE A 26 -5.11 -7.18 0.28
CA ILE A 26 -6.04 -6.49 -0.62
C ILE A 26 -6.52 -5.24 0.13
N PRO A 27 -5.81 -4.10 0.02
CA PRO A 27 -6.20 -2.90 0.73
C PRO A 27 -7.39 -2.20 0.05
N GLY A 28 -8.10 -1.38 0.81
CA GLY A 28 -9.18 -0.55 0.28
C GLY A 28 -8.68 0.44 -0.80
N MET A 29 -9.50 0.62 -1.84
CA MET A 29 -9.21 1.49 -3.01
C MET A 29 -10.27 2.57 -3.25
N SER A 30 -11.20 2.79 -2.31
CA SER A 30 -12.12 3.94 -2.38
C SER A 30 -11.37 5.26 -2.17
N GLN A 31 -11.96 6.40 -2.53
CA GLN A 31 -11.27 7.69 -2.38
C GLN A 31 -10.88 8.01 -0.92
N GLU A 32 -11.66 7.51 0.03
CA GLU A 32 -11.48 7.64 1.47
C GLU A 32 -10.47 6.62 2.03
N SER A 33 -10.02 5.67 1.22
CA SER A 33 -9.04 4.66 1.64
C SER A 33 -7.62 5.24 1.71
N ILE A 34 -6.78 4.66 2.58
CA ILE A 34 -5.41 5.14 2.83
C ILE A 34 -4.54 5.10 1.57
N ILE A 35 -4.60 4.03 0.77
CA ILE A 35 -3.75 3.88 -0.42
C ILE A 35 -4.03 5.01 -1.43
N PRO A 36 -5.28 5.29 -1.87
CA PRO A 36 -5.56 6.43 -2.73
C PRO A 36 -5.17 7.79 -2.14
N GLN A 37 -5.38 8.01 -0.84
CA GLN A 37 -4.97 9.25 -0.18
C GLN A 37 -3.44 9.44 -0.20
N GLN A 38 -2.67 8.38 0.06
CA GLN A 38 -1.21 8.41 0.03
C GLN A 38 -0.67 8.67 -1.38
N ILE A 39 -1.24 8.02 -2.39
CA ILE A 39 -0.86 8.22 -3.80
C ILE A 39 -1.09 9.69 -4.20
N LYS A 40 -2.26 10.24 -3.84
CA LYS A 40 -2.58 11.65 -4.06
C LYS A 40 -1.60 12.58 -3.34
N ALA A 41 -1.29 12.31 -2.07
CA ALA A 41 -0.36 13.12 -1.28
C ALA A 41 1.08 13.06 -1.84
N ALA A 42 1.48 11.94 -2.43
CA ALA A 42 2.77 11.78 -3.11
C ALA A 42 2.82 12.46 -4.50
N GLY A 43 1.69 12.98 -5.00
CA GLY A 43 1.62 13.58 -6.34
C GLY A 43 1.74 12.57 -7.48
N ILE A 44 1.54 11.28 -7.21
CA ILE A 44 1.65 10.19 -8.19
C ILE A 44 0.25 9.93 -8.78
N LYS A 45 0.17 9.56 -10.05
CA LYS A 45 -1.10 9.13 -10.64
C LYS A 45 -1.44 7.70 -10.21
N MET A 46 -2.71 7.46 -9.88
CA MET A 46 -3.21 6.13 -9.53
C MET A 46 -2.87 5.08 -10.59
N THR A 47 -2.94 5.45 -11.87
CA THR A 47 -2.59 4.56 -12.99
C THR A 47 -1.16 4.06 -12.92
N GLU A 48 -0.20 4.90 -12.52
CA GLU A 48 1.22 4.50 -12.42
C GLU A 48 1.41 3.42 -11.34
N VAL A 49 0.73 3.56 -10.21
CA VAL A 49 0.80 2.59 -9.10
C VAL A 49 0.13 1.26 -9.47
N ILE A 50 -1.01 1.32 -10.14
CA ILE A 50 -1.69 0.11 -10.62
C ILE A 50 -0.85 -0.59 -11.68
N THR A 51 -0.27 0.13 -12.65
CA THR A 51 0.63 -0.44 -13.66
C THR A 51 1.82 -1.13 -13.00
N MET A 52 2.47 -0.47 -12.04
CA MET A 52 3.57 -1.06 -11.27
C MET A 52 3.14 -2.34 -10.54
N SER A 53 1.94 -2.35 -9.93
CA SER A 53 1.40 -3.52 -9.26
C SER A 53 1.20 -4.71 -10.19
N LEU A 54 0.67 -4.46 -11.40
CA LEU A 54 0.44 -5.51 -12.40
C LEU A 54 1.76 -6.10 -12.88
N SER A 55 2.74 -5.26 -13.22
CA SER A 55 4.08 -5.71 -13.61
C SER A 55 4.77 -6.54 -12.52
N ASN A 56 4.63 -6.15 -11.24
CA ASN A 56 5.18 -6.88 -10.10
C ASN A 56 4.44 -8.20 -9.79
N ALA A 57 3.18 -8.32 -10.19
CA ALA A 57 2.39 -9.53 -9.99
C ALA A 57 2.74 -10.64 -11.00
N ASN A 58 3.61 -10.37 -11.99
CA ASN A 58 3.88 -11.23 -13.15
C ASN A 58 2.60 -11.61 -13.91
N ILE A 59 1.68 -10.65 -14.06
CA ILE A 59 0.49 -10.77 -14.91
C ILE A 59 0.80 -10.14 -16.27
#